data_AF-A0A2E3CCC4-F1
#
_entry.id   AF-A0A2E3CCC4-F1
#
_cell.length_a   1.000
_cell.length_b   1.000
_cell.length_c   1.000
_cell.angle_alpha   90.00
_cell.angle_beta   90.00
_cell.angle_gamma   90.00
#
_symmetry.space_group_name_H-M   'P 1'
#
loop_
_entity.id
_entity.type
_entity.pdbx_description
1 polymer ?
#
loop_
_entity_poly.entity_id
_entity_poly.type
_entity_poly.pdbx_seq_one_letter_code
_entity_poly.pdbx_strand_id
1 'polypeptide(L)' 'MKKDLTTKEYFKKLLEDKNIKLSDEDFEQSYLSYRNFRESYSNLLNEDFSEFEPRQRIFDVNE' A
#
# COMPACT_ATOMS: atom_id res chain seq x y z
N MET A 1 -13.17 -12.13 -15.86
CA MET A 1 -11.92 -11.34 -15.86
C MET A 1 -11.67 -10.81 -14.45
N LYS A 2 -10.52 -11.09 -13.83
CA LYS A 2 -10.12 -10.40 -12.58
C LYS A 2 -10.03 -8.91 -12.92
N LYS A 3 -10.73 -8.04 -12.17
CA LYS A 3 -10.57 -6.60 -12.32
C LYS A 3 -9.12 -6.27 -11.97
N ASP A 4 -8.40 -5.66 -12.91
CA ASP A 4 -7.08 -5.12 -12.62
C ASP A 4 -7.27 -3.84 -11.79
N LEU A 5 -7.05 -3.97 -10.48
CA LEU A 5 -7.20 -2.88 -9.53
C LEU A 5 -5.96 -1.98 -9.47
N THR A 6 -4.94 -2.24 -10.30
CA THR A 6 -3.69 -1.47 -10.30
C THR A 6 -3.59 -0.50 -11.47
N THR A 7 -4.59 -0.44 -12.34
CA THR A 7 -4.57 0.48 -13.48
C THR A 7 -4.67 1.94 -13.05
N LYS A 8 -4.06 2.81 -13.85
CA LYS A 8 -4.08 4.25 -13.66
C LYS A 8 -5.50 4.83 -13.71
N GLU A 9 -6.35 4.26 -14.56
CA GLU A 9 -7.77 4.63 -14.68
C GLU A 9 -8.55 4.28 -13.42
N TYR A 10 -8.29 3.11 -12.83
CA TYR A 10 -8.92 2.72 -11.58
C TYR A 10 -8.47 3.64 -10.43
N PHE A 11 -7.17 3.96 -10.37
CA PHE A 11 -6.65 4.91 -9.40
C PHE A 11 -7.28 6.30 -9.55
N LYS A 12 -7.40 6.80 -10.78
CA LYS A 12 -8.08 8.07 -11.06
C LYS A 12 -9.52 8.06 -10.57
N LYS A 13 -10.27 6.98 -10.84
CA LYS A 13 -11.64 6.83 -10.35
C LYS A 13 -11.72 6.86 -8.82
N LEU A 14 -10.78 6.24 -8.10
CA LEU A 14 -10.74 6.28 -6.63
C LEU A 14 -10.54 7.70 -6.10
N LEU A 15 -9.73 8.53 -6.77
CA LEU A 15 -9.54 9.93 -6.40
C LEU A 15 -10.82 10.73 -6.65
N GLU A 16 -11.47 10.52 -7.79
CA GLU A 16 -12.76 11.15 -8.14
C GLU A 16 -13.86 10.79 -7.14
N ASP A 17 -14.00 9.51 -6.78
CA ASP A 17 -14.97 9.03 -5.78
C ASP A 17 -14.74 9.65 -4.39
N LYS A 18 -13.50 10.04 -4.09
CA LYS A 18 -13.10 10.73 -2.83
C LYS A 18 -13.09 12.24 -2.97
N ASN A 19 -13.44 12.77 -4.14
CA ASN A 19 -13.40 14.19 -4.47
C ASN A 19 -12.02 14.83 -4.25
N ILE A 20 -10.96 14.06 -4.52
CA ILE A 20 -9.56 14.51 -4.42
C ILE A 20 -9.12 14.98 -5.81
N LYS A 21 -8.57 16.19 -5.87
CA LYS A 21 -7.95 16.75 -7.08
C LYS A 21 -6.46 16.88 -6.84
N LEU A 22 -5.67 16.37 -7.77
CA LEU A 22 -4.22 16.46 -7.77
C LEU A 22 -3.75 17.24 -9.00
N SER A 23 -2.57 17.84 -8.90
CA SER A 23 -1.83 18.24 -10.09
C SER A 23 -1.40 17.01 -10.89
N ASP A 24 -1.00 17.18 -12.15
CA ASP A 24 -0.52 16.05 -12.96
C ASP A 24 0.74 15.42 -12.32
N GLU A 25 1.64 16.24 -11.78
CA GLU A 25 2.88 15.77 -11.14
C GLU A 25 2.58 14.97 -9.85
N ASP A 26 1.69 15.49 -8.99
CA ASP A 26 1.26 14.78 -7.78
C ASP A 26 0.51 13.49 -8.12
N PHE A 27 -0.27 13.49 -9.21
CA PHE A 27 -0.98 12.31 -9.66
C PHE A 27 -0.03 11.18 -10.06
N GLU A 28 1.03 11.48 -10.82
CA GLU A 28 2.03 10.49 -11.23
C GLU A 28 2.76 9.88 -10.02
N GLN A 29 3.19 10.72 -9.08
CA GLN A 29 3.88 10.26 -7.86
C GLN A 29 2.95 9.44 -6.95
N SER A 30 1.71 9.89 -6.80
CA SER A 30 0.71 9.19 -6.00
C SER A 30 0.34 7.84 -6.63
N TYR A 31 0.25 7.78 -7.95
CA TYR A 31 -0.03 6.53 -8.67
C TYR A 31 1.11 5.51 -8.50
N LEU A 32 2.37 5.96 -8.59
CA LEU A 32 3.53 5.10 -8.34
C LEU A 32 3.47 4.48 -6.94
N SER A 33 3.21 5.32 -5.93
CA SER A 33 3.09 4.90 -4.53
C SER A 33 1.93 3.92 -4.33
N TYR A 34 0.78 4.20 -4.93
CA TYR A 34 -0.40 3.35 -4.91
C TYR A 34 -0.13 1.95 -5.47
N ARG A 35 0.54 1.88 -6.63
CA ARG A 35 0.88 0.61 -7.28
C ARG A 35 1.83 -0.20 -6.40
N ASN A 36 2.91 0.42 -5.93
CA ASN A 36 3.91 -0.24 -5.09
C ASN A 36 3.28 -0.75 -3.79
N PHE A 37 2.41 0.04 -3.15
CA PHE A 37 1.69 -0.40 -1.96
C PHE A 37 0.84 -1.64 -2.22
N ARG A 38 0.05 -1.67 -3.30
CA ARG A 38 -0.79 -2.84 -3.61
C ARG A 38 0.03 -4.08 -3.88
N GLU A 39 1.15 -3.94 -4.57
CA GLU A 39 2.09 -5.04 -4.82
C GLU A 39 2.69 -5.56 -3.52
N SER A 40 3.30 -4.69 -2.70
CA SER A 40 3.87 -5.08 -1.41
C SER A 40 2.84 -5.71 -0.49
N TYR A 41 1.63 -5.16 -0.43
CA TYR A 41 0.55 -5.69 0.39
C TYR A 41 0.06 -7.06 -0.11
N SER A 42 -0.05 -7.23 -1.43
CA SER A 42 -0.42 -8.54 -2.01
C SER A 42 0.67 -9.58 -1.73
N ASN A 43 1.95 -9.21 -1.79
CA ASN A 43 3.05 -10.09 -1.46
C ASN A 43 3.01 -10.47 0.02
N LEU A 44 2.83 -9.49 0.91
CA LEU A 44 2.68 -9.71 2.35
C LEU A 44 1.57 -10.71 2.65
N LEU A 45 0.40 -10.59 2.02
CA LEU A 45 -0.72 -11.52 2.24
C LEU A 45 -0.43 -12.96 1.80
N ASN A 46 0.55 -13.17 0.92
CA ASN A 46 0.95 -14.48 0.43
C ASN A 46 2.18 -15.04 1.16
N GLU A 47 2.82 -14.26 2.03
CA GLU A 47 3.92 -14.74 2.86
C GLU A 47 3.42 -15.62 4.00
N ASP A 48 4.18 -16.67 4.30
CA ASP A 48 3.96 -17.49 5.48
C ASP A 48 4.68 -16.86 6.68
N PHE A 49 3.90 -16.53 7.72
CA PHE A 49 4.40 -15.96 8.98
C PHE A 49 4.38 -16.98 10.12
N SER A 50 4.25 -18.27 9.83
CA SER A 50 4.30 -19.33 10.85
C SER A 50 5.59 -19.28 11.69
N GLU A 51 6.70 -18.82 11.10
CA GLU A 51 8.00 -18.63 11.76
C GLU A 51 8.32 -17.17 12.09
N PHE A 52 7.34 -16.27 12.04
CA PHE A 52 7.57 -14.86 12.39
C PHE A 52 7.81 -14.70 13.89
N GLU A 53 9.07 -14.44 14.26
CA GLU A 53 9.45 -14.08 15.62
C GLU A 53 9.29 -12.55 15.81
N PRO A 54 8.25 -12.08 16.53
CA PRO A 54 8.10 -10.67 16.80
C PRO A 54 9.32 -10.18 17.59
N ARG A 55 9.95 -9.11 17.13
CA ARG A 55 11.03 -8.47 17.88
C ARG A 55 10.48 -7.98 19.21
N GLN A 56 10.69 -8.74 20.29
CA GLN A 56 10.40 -8.29 21.64
C GLN A 56 11.31 -7.09 21.92
N ARG A 57 10.73 -5.90 22.08
CA ARG A 57 11.45 -4.81 22.74
C ARG A 57 11.52 -5.18 24.21
N ILE A 58 12.70 -5.62 24.66
CA ILE A 58 13.00 -5.69 26.08
C ILE A 58 13.18 -4.23 26.53
N PHE A 59 12.17 -3.69 27.21
CA PHE A 59 12.32 -2.43 27.91
C PHE A 59 13.02 -2.73 29.24
N ASP A 60 14.21 -2.18 29.43
CA ASP A 60 14.85 -2.23 30.74
C ASP A 60 14.07 -1.29 31.66
N VAL A 61 13.29 -1.87 32.56
CA VAL A 61 12.43 -1.13 33.51
C VAL A 61 13.15 -0.80 34.82
N ASN A 62 14.47 -1.04 34.87
CA ASN A 62 15.30 -0.86 36.06
C ASN A 62 16.21 0.38 36.02
N GLU A 63 16.01 1.31 35.08
CA GLU A 63 16.67 2.64 35.07
C GLU A 63 15.89 3.70 35.87
#